data_AF-A0A411HFD1-F1
#
_entry.id   AF-A0A411HFD1-F1
#
_cell.length_a   1.000
_cell.length_b   1.000
_cell.length_c   1.000
_cell.angle_alpha   90.00
_cell.angle_beta   90.00
_cell.angle_gamma   90.00
#
_symmetry.space_group_name_H-M   'P 1'
#
loop_
_entity.id
_entity.type
_entity.pdbx_description
1 polymer ?
#
loop_
_entity_poly.entity_id
_entity_poly.type
_entity_poly.pdbx_seq_one_letter_code
_entity_poly.pdbx_strand_id
1 'polypeptide(L)'
;MRSMFWVLPVLLVLGGCGGSPEQQAVDVCTQAVNAKLSGKSYALDAADMRNNLTTDNDKVVHVASKIAFDAGLSSEYKTAFDCRVRFEAGKPPTVIYLAFDWALDPNAKRPN
;
A
#
# COMPACT_ATOMS: atom_id res chain seq x y z
N MET A 1 -25.73 -41.18 26.92
CA MET A 1 -24.70 -41.31 25.87
C MET A 1 -24.73 -40.06 24.99
N ARG A 2 -23.54 -39.55 24.67
CA ARG A 2 -23.21 -38.46 23.71
C ARG A 2 -23.41 -37.02 24.19
N SER A 3 -22.54 -36.63 25.13
CA SER A 3 -22.01 -35.27 25.21
C SER A 3 -21.42 -34.87 23.85
N MET A 4 -22.00 -33.85 23.22
CA MET A 4 -21.47 -33.23 22.01
C MET A 4 -20.77 -31.94 22.43
N PHE A 5 -19.52 -32.08 22.89
CA PHE A 5 -18.60 -30.99 23.15
C PHE A 5 -18.28 -30.28 21.82
N TRP A 6 -18.96 -29.17 21.53
CA TRP A 6 -18.58 -28.24 20.47
C TRP A 6 -17.46 -27.33 21.00
N VAL A 7 -16.24 -27.84 20.92
CA VAL A 7 -15.01 -27.08 21.17
C VAL A 7 -14.66 -26.39 19.85
N LEU A 8 -14.93 -25.09 19.75
CA LEU A 8 -14.44 -24.23 18.67
C LEU A 8 -13.38 -23.27 19.26
N PRO A 9 -12.07 -23.54 19.10
CA PRO A 9 -11.07 -22.55 19.46
C PRO A 9 -10.06 -22.42 18.32
N VAL A 10 -10.30 -21.50 17.38
CA VAL A 10 -9.20 -20.94 16.58
C VAL A 10 -9.52 -19.48 16.23
N LEU A 11 -9.32 -18.59 17.19
CA LEU A 11 -9.06 -17.17 16.94
C LEU A 11 -7.58 -16.93 17.26
N LEU A 12 -6.73 -17.48 16.40
CA LEU A 12 -5.31 -17.15 16.32
C LEU A 12 -5.11 -16.29 15.08
N VAL A 13 -5.47 -15.01 15.18
CA VAL A 13 -4.92 -13.96 14.30
C VAL A 13 -3.77 -13.30 15.07
N LEU A 14 -2.77 -14.11 15.44
CA LEU A 14 -1.44 -13.60 15.80
C LEU A 14 -0.57 -13.73 14.56
N GLY A 15 -0.31 -12.59 13.95
CA GLY A 15 0.55 -12.50 12.77
C GLY A 15 0.49 -11.14 12.11
N GLY A 16 0.59 -10.06 12.90
CA GLY A 16 1.17 -8.84 12.33
C GLY A 16 2.55 -9.25 11.85
N CYS A 17 2.75 -9.38 10.54
CA CYS A 17 4.05 -9.67 9.96
C CYS A 17 5.03 -8.62 10.50
N GLY A 18 5.90 -9.06 11.41
CA GLY A 18 7.05 -8.31 11.89
C GLY A 18 8.08 -8.18 10.78
N GLY A 19 7.70 -7.55 9.67
CA GLY A 19 8.62 -7.03 8.67
C GLY A 19 9.27 -5.76 9.19
N SER A 20 10.38 -5.36 8.55
CA SER A 20 11.01 -4.08 8.85
C SER A 20 10.03 -2.91 8.58
N PRO A 21 10.20 -1.74 9.22
CA PRO A 21 9.34 -0.57 8.98
C PRO A 21 9.19 -0.23 7.48
N GLU A 22 10.24 -0.45 6.70
CA GLU A 22 10.27 -0.30 5.25
C GLU A 22 9.27 -1.22 4.56
N GLN A 23 9.27 -2.51 4.88
CA GLN A 23 8.35 -3.47 4.28
C GLN A 23 6.90 -3.15 4.69
N GLN A 24 6.69 -2.76 5.95
CA GLN A 24 5.36 -2.36 6.44
C GLN A 24 4.85 -1.11 5.71
N ALA A 25 5.72 -0.13 5.43
CA ALA A 25 5.35 1.06 4.66
C ALA A 25 4.94 0.68 3.23
N VAL A 26 5.70 -0.17 2.56
CA VAL A 26 5.38 -0.66 1.20
C VAL A 26 4.06 -1.42 1.17
N ASP A 27 3.81 -2.30 2.14
CA ASP A 27 2.57 -3.10 2.21
C ASP A 27 1.35 -2.20 2.41
N VAL A 28 1.44 -1.24 3.33
CA VAL A 28 0.35 -0.31 3.64
C VAL A 28 0.09 0.66 2.49
N CYS A 29 1.14 1.14 1.81
CA CYS A 29 1.00 1.95 0.59
C CYS A 29 0.37 1.15 -0.56
N THR A 30 0.77 -0.11 -0.74
CA THR A 30 0.16 -1.01 -1.74
C THR A 30 -1.33 -1.18 -1.47
N GLN A 31 -1.73 -1.45 -0.22
CA GLN A 31 -3.14 -1.56 0.16
C GLN A 31 -3.93 -0.28 -0.11
N ALA A 32 -3.36 0.89 0.20
CA ALA A 32 -4.01 2.16 -0.03
C ALA A 32 -4.18 2.48 -1.53
N VAL A 33 -3.16 2.19 -2.35
CA VAL A 33 -3.25 2.29 -3.81
C VAL A 33 -4.33 1.35 -4.33
N ASN A 34 -4.36 0.10 -3.87
CA ASN A 34 -5.35 -0.88 -4.29
C ASN A 34 -6.78 -0.46 -3.95
N ALA A 35 -6.99 0.09 -2.75
CA ALA A 35 -8.28 0.63 -2.34
C ALA A 35 -8.70 1.82 -3.21
N LYS A 36 -7.75 2.72 -3.53
CA LYS A 36 -8.01 3.93 -4.32
C LYS A 36 -8.28 3.65 -5.79
N LEU A 37 -7.62 2.64 -6.36
CA LEU A 37 -7.69 2.26 -7.77
C LEU A 37 -8.50 0.99 -8.02
N SER A 38 -9.38 0.62 -7.08
CA SER A 38 -10.20 -0.57 -7.17
C SER A 38 -10.91 -0.66 -8.54
N GLY A 39 -10.78 -1.82 -9.20
CA GLY A 39 -11.33 -2.06 -10.52
C GLY A 39 -10.49 -1.57 -11.71
N LYS A 40 -9.31 -0.97 -11.49
CA LYS A 40 -8.38 -0.60 -12.56
C LYS A 40 -7.27 -1.64 -12.73
N SER A 41 -6.78 -1.80 -13.96
CA SER A 41 -5.61 -2.61 -14.27
C SER A 41 -4.34 -1.77 -14.06
N TYR A 42 -3.51 -2.17 -13.10
CA TYR A 42 -2.22 -1.53 -12.84
C TYR A 42 -1.21 -2.52 -12.25
N ALA A 43 0.06 -2.13 -12.30
CA ALA A 43 1.18 -2.81 -11.68
C ALA A 43 1.98 -1.81 -10.84
N LEU A 44 2.37 -2.25 -9.64
CA LEU A 44 3.31 -1.57 -8.76
C LEU A 44 4.64 -2.33 -8.78
N ASP A 45 5.75 -1.60 -8.72
CA ASP A 45 7.08 -2.18 -8.57
C ASP A 45 7.51 -2.10 -7.10
N ALA A 46 7.31 -3.18 -6.35
CA ALA A 46 7.68 -3.24 -4.95
C ALA A 46 9.20 -3.08 -4.72
N ALA A 47 10.05 -3.38 -5.69
CA ALA A 47 11.49 -3.15 -5.56
C ALA A 47 11.80 -1.66 -5.70
N ASP A 48 11.21 -0.99 -6.70
CA ASP A 48 11.32 0.47 -6.84
C ASP A 48 10.77 1.20 -5.61
N MET A 49 9.62 0.77 -5.07
CA MET A 49 9.05 1.33 -3.84
C MET A 49 10.02 1.23 -2.66
N ARG A 50 10.67 0.07 -2.46
CA ARG A 50 11.66 -0.10 -1.38
C ARG A 50 12.92 0.74 -1.61
N ASN A 51 13.37 0.86 -2.85
CA ASN A 51 14.58 1.61 -3.19
C ASN A 51 14.42 3.13 -3.03
N ASN A 52 13.18 3.63 -3.09
CA ASN A 52 12.85 5.05 -2.99
C ASN A 52 12.17 5.42 -1.65
N LEU A 53 12.42 4.63 -0.61
CA LEU A 53 11.99 4.96 0.74
C LEU A 53 12.83 6.11 1.30
N THR A 54 12.15 7.09 1.87
CA THR A 54 12.78 8.15 2.67
C THR A 54 12.07 8.31 4.00
N THR A 55 12.79 8.79 5.00
CA THR A 55 12.22 9.09 6.31
C THR A 55 12.01 10.59 6.41
N ASP A 56 10.76 11.04 6.41
CA ASP A 56 10.41 12.45 6.59
C ASP A 56 10.73 12.91 8.03
N ASN A 57 10.45 12.04 9.01
CA ASN A 57 10.78 12.18 10.43
C ASN A 57 10.69 10.81 11.12
N ASP A 58 11.05 10.73 12.40
CA ASP A 58 11.11 9.49 13.20
C ASP A 58 9.83 8.63 13.19
N LYS A 59 8.69 9.18 12.75
CA LYS A 59 7.39 8.49 12.73
C LYS A 59 6.76 8.44 11.35
N VAL A 60 7.38 9.01 10.31
CA VAL A 60 6.79 9.09 8.98
C VAL A 60 7.79 8.59 7.94
N VAL A 61 7.38 7.55 7.22
CA VAL A 61 8.10 7.01 6.07
C VAL A 61 7.38 7.45 4.80
N HIS A 62 8.13 7.99 3.86
CA HIS A 62 7.67 8.39 2.54
C HIS A 62 8.12 7.36 1.50
N VAL A 63 7.16 6.84 0.75
CA VAL A 63 7.33 5.95 -0.40
C VAL A 63 7.00 6.76 -1.65
N ALA A 64 7.99 7.05 -2.48
CA ALA A 64 7.81 7.64 -3.80
C ALA A 64 8.11 6.59 -4.87
N SER A 65 7.22 6.34 -5.81
CA SER A 65 7.46 5.31 -6.84
C SER A 65 6.57 5.54 -8.07
N LYS A 66 6.71 4.67 -9.07
CA LYS A 66 5.89 4.67 -10.28
C LYS A 66 4.84 3.56 -10.24
N ILE A 67 3.68 3.88 -10.79
CA ILE A 67 2.62 2.93 -11.08
C ILE A 67 2.44 2.85 -12.59
N ALA A 68 2.31 1.63 -13.11
CA ALA A 68 2.02 1.37 -14.53
C ALA A 68 0.57 0.97 -14.68
N PHE A 69 -0.19 1.68 -15.49
CA PHE A 69 -1.57 1.30 -15.87
C PHE A 69 -1.53 0.54 -17.19
N ASP A 70 -2.45 -0.43 -17.35
CA ASP A 70 -2.58 -1.24 -18.57
C ASP A 70 -1.26 -1.91 -18.99
N ALA A 71 -0.47 -2.38 -18.01
CA ALA A 71 0.85 -2.94 -18.25
C ALA A 71 0.82 -4.09 -19.28
N GLY A 72 1.69 -4.02 -20.29
CA GLY A 72 1.76 -4.98 -21.39
C GLY A 72 0.75 -4.76 -22.53
N LEU A 73 -0.10 -3.74 -22.44
CA LEU A 73 -1.04 -3.36 -23.50
C LEU A 73 -0.54 -2.15 -24.30
N SER A 74 -1.10 -1.91 -25.48
CA SER A 74 -0.79 -0.72 -26.29
C SER A 74 -1.20 0.60 -25.62
N SER A 75 -2.07 0.54 -24.61
CA SER A 75 -2.49 1.68 -23.78
C SER A 75 -1.63 1.87 -22.53
N GLU A 76 -0.53 1.12 -22.34
CA GLU A 76 0.32 1.23 -21.16
C GLU A 76 0.81 2.67 -20.96
N TYR A 77 0.69 3.18 -19.73
CA TYR A 77 1.33 4.42 -19.31
C TYR A 77 1.73 4.38 -17.84
N LYS A 78 2.72 5.19 -17.47
CA LYS A 78 3.26 5.26 -16.10
C LYS A 78 3.12 6.66 -15.53
N THR A 79 2.83 6.75 -14.25
CA THR A 79 2.77 8.00 -13.48
C THR A 79 3.45 7.78 -12.13
N ALA A 80 4.01 8.82 -11.51
CA ALA A 80 4.48 8.68 -10.15
C ALA A 80 3.33 8.80 -9.15
N PHE A 81 3.59 8.29 -7.96
CA PHE A 81 2.76 8.45 -6.79
C PHE A 81 3.63 8.66 -5.56
N ASP A 82 3.05 9.34 -4.58
CA ASP A 82 3.62 9.62 -3.29
C ASP A 82 2.71 9.05 -2.21
N CYS A 83 3.27 8.27 -1.30
CA CYS A 83 2.57 7.70 -0.16
C CYS A 83 3.35 7.96 1.12
N ARG A 84 2.69 8.48 2.16
CA ARG A 84 3.30 8.67 3.49
C ARG A 84 2.62 7.82 4.52
N VAL A 85 3.40 7.05 5.25
CA VAL A 85 2.95 6.12 6.30
C VAL A 85 3.41 6.64 7.65
N ARG A 86 2.47 6.78 8.58
CA ARG A 86 2.74 7.12 9.96
C ARG A 86 2.82 5.86 10.82
N PHE A 87 3.86 5.80 11.64
CA PHE A 87 4.09 4.78 12.66
C PHE A 87 3.80 5.37 14.05
N GLU A 88 2.97 4.67 14.82
CA GLU A 88 2.63 5.03 16.19
C GLU A 88 2.82 3.82 17.10
N ALA A 89 3.39 4.05 18.29
CA ALA A 89 3.64 2.97 19.24
C ALA A 89 2.34 2.26 19.63
N GLY A 90 2.32 0.93 19.51
CA GLY A 90 1.15 0.11 19.86
C GLY A 90 -0.01 0.20 18.86
N LYS A 91 0.17 0.84 17.70
CA LYS A 91 -0.85 0.94 16.65
C LYS A 91 -0.32 0.40 15.31
N PRO A 92 -1.20 -0.11 14.43
CA PRO A 92 -0.80 -0.45 13.09
C PRO A 92 -0.35 0.81 12.31
N PRO A 93 0.61 0.69 11.37
CA PRO A 93 0.97 1.77 10.47
C PRO A 93 -0.24 2.25 9.65
N THR A 94 -0.31 3.56 9.41
CA THR A 94 -1.45 4.19 8.72
C THR A 94 -0.99 5.10 7.59
N VAL A 95 -1.68 5.04 6.43
CA VAL A 95 -1.44 6.02 5.35
C VAL A 95 -2.04 7.36 5.76
N ILE A 96 -1.19 8.39 5.82
CA ILE A 96 -1.59 9.77 6.10
C ILE A 96 -1.61 10.66 4.85
N TYR A 97 -1.03 10.17 3.75
CA TYR A 97 -1.02 10.85 2.45
C TYR A 97 -0.90 9.81 1.33
N LEU A 98 -1.72 9.95 0.28
CA LEU A 98 -1.57 9.24 -0.98
C LEU A 98 -1.99 10.19 -2.11
N ALA A 99 -1.06 10.48 -3.01
CA ALA A 99 -1.33 11.25 -4.22
C ALA A 99 -0.66 10.59 -5.42
N PHE A 100 -1.23 10.83 -6.59
CA PHE A 100 -0.65 10.47 -7.87
C PHE A 100 -0.37 11.78 -8.61
N ASP A 101 0.64 11.82 -9.50
CA ASP A 101 1.01 13.06 -10.19
C ASP A 101 -0.18 13.72 -10.91
N TRP A 102 -1.09 12.91 -11.46
CA TRP A 102 -2.29 13.42 -12.14
C TRP A 102 -3.34 14.04 -11.22
N ALA A 103 -3.18 13.92 -9.90
CA ALA A 103 -3.98 14.66 -8.91
C ALA A 103 -3.38 16.04 -8.59
N LEU A 104 -2.15 16.32 -9.03
CA LEU A 104 -1.45 17.58 -8.82
C LEU A 104 -1.59 18.55 -10.01
N ASP A 105 -1.91 18.03 -11.20
CA ASP A 105 -2.20 18.82 -12.41
C ASP A 105 -3.68 18.65 -12.83
N PRO A 106 -4.49 19.72 -12.83
CA PRO A 106 -5.89 19.65 -13.25
C PRO A 106 -6.10 19.23 -14.71
N ASN A 107 -5.06 19.25 -15.55
CA ASN A 107 -5.10 18.86 -16.95
C ASN A 107 -4.55 17.46 -17.22
N ALA A 108 -4.03 16.77 -16.20
CA ALA A 108 -3.47 15.44 -16.38
C ALA A 108 -4.55 14.40 -16.71
N LYS A 109 -4.23 13.50 -17.65
CA LYS A 109 -5.13 12.43 -18.10
C LYS A 109 -5.38 11.47 -16.93
N ARG A 110 -6.59 11.52 -16.37
CA ARG A 110 -6.98 10.59 -15.31
C ARG A 110 -7.03 9.17 -15.85
N PRO A 111 -6.61 8.17 -15.05
CA PRO A 111 -6.93 6.78 -15.35
C PRO A 111 -8.44 6.64 -15.49
N ASN A 112 -8.89 6.23 -16.67
CA ASN A 112 -10.31 6.05 -16.98
C ASN A 112 -10.90 4.95 -16.10
#